data_AF-A0A5D0UPK6-F1
#
_entry.id   AF-A0A5D0UPK6-F1
#
_cell.length_a   1.000
_cell.length_b   1.000
_cell.length_c   1.000
_cell.angle_alpha   90.00
_cell.angle_beta   90.00
_cell.angle_gamma   90.00
#
_symmetry.space_group_name_H-M   'P 1'
#
loop_
_entity.id
_entity.type
_entity.pdbx_description
1 polymer ?
#
loop_
_entity_poly.entity_id
_entity_poly.type
_entity_poly.pdbx_seq_one_letter_code
_entity_poly.pdbx_strand_id
1 'polypeptide(L)'
;MLGFGGHFLTKARRYSVTFGQLRDTRATYRRTEDDDPADTLTVGTLTYIGSGWLTDGDALLANTAARQRRESRRVGREELAHEAWLAGAAA
;
A
#
# COMPACT_ATOMS: atom_id res chain seq x y z
N MET A 1 -13.08 31.22 -9.15
CA MET A 1 -13.78 31.82 -7.99
C MET A 1 -13.22 31.20 -6.73
N LEU A 2 -12.52 32.00 -5.92
CA LEU A 2 -12.08 31.59 -4.59
C LEU A 2 -13.06 32.23 -3.60
N GLY A 3 -13.49 31.50 -2.56
CA GLY A 3 -14.38 32.00 -1.52
C GLY A 3 -13.75 33.12 -0.69
N PHE A 4 -14.34 33.40 0.48
CA PHE A 4 -13.86 34.47 1.37
C PHE A 4 -12.36 34.33 1.69
N GLY A 5 -11.59 35.39 1.41
CA GLY A 5 -10.14 35.42 1.65
C GLY A 5 -9.31 34.48 0.76
N GLY A 6 -9.79 34.11 -0.43
CA GLY A 6 -9.00 33.30 -1.38
C GLY A 6 -9.04 31.79 -1.13
N HIS A 7 -9.90 31.32 -0.22
CA HIS A 7 -10.01 29.89 0.09
C HIS A 7 -11.03 29.19 -0.82
N PHE A 8 -10.68 28.03 -1.37
CA PHE A 8 -11.61 27.21 -2.17
C PHE A 8 -12.73 26.59 -1.32
N LEU A 9 -12.46 26.35 -0.03
CA LEU A 9 -13.41 25.81 0.93
C LEU A 9 -13.37 26.62 2.22
N THR A 10 -14.54 26.80 2.84
CA THR A 10 -14.63 27.35 4.19
C THR A 10 -14.28 26.25 5.19
N LYS A 11 -13.44 26.57 6.18
CA LYS A 11 -13.09 25.66 7.29
C LYS A 11 -13.80 26.11 8.56
N ALA A 12 -15.03 25.63 8.76
CA ALA A 12 -15.82 25.85 9.96
C ALA A 12 -16.09 24.50 10.65
N ARG A 13 -15.79 24.39 11.95
CA ARG A 13 -15.99 23.13 12.70
C ARG A 13 -17.44 22.63 12.65
N ARG A 14 -18.43 23.55 12.68
CA ARG A 14 -19.86 23.22 12.71
C ARG A 14 -20.46 22.95 11.32
N TYR A 15 -19.86 23.50 10.27
CA TYR A 15 -20.47 23.54 8.93
C TYR A 15 -19.63 22.88 7.83
N SER A 16 -18.40 22.44 8.13
CA SER A 16 -17.52 21.77 7.18
C SER A 16 -17.36 20.29 7.53
N VAL A 17 -17.44 19.43 6.51
CA VAL A 17 -17.05 18.02 6.60
C VAL A 17 -15.55 17.87 6.30
N THR A 18 -14.92 16.85 6.86
CA THR A 18 -13.52 16.55 6.58
C THR A 18 -13.40 15.72 5.30
N PHE A 19 -12.29 15.88 4.58
CA PHE A 19 -11.98 14.97 3.46
C PHE A 19 -11.84 13.51 3.89
N GLY A 20 -11.49 13.25 5.16
CA GLY A 20 -11.48 11.90 5.74
C GLY A 20 -12.88 11.28 5.68
N GLN A 21 -13.86 11.96 6.28
CA GLN A 21 -15.26 11.53 6.25
C GLN A 21 -15.77 11.29 4.82
N LEU A 22 -15.47 12.18 3.88
CA LEU A 22 -15.87 12.00 2.47
C LEU A 22 -15.21 10.78 1.81
N ARG A 23 -13.95 10.50 2.13
CA ARG A 23 -13.26 9.29 1.62
C ARG A 23 -13.86 8.03 2.22
N ASP A 24 -14.17 8.04 3.51
CA ASP A 24 -14.77 6.90 4.21
C ASP A 24 -16.17 6.61 3.66
N THR A 25 -17.03 7.63 3.50
CA THR A 25 -18.34 7.47 2.86
C THR A 25 -18.23 6.87 1.46
N ARG A 26 -17.27 7.33 0.65
CA ARG A 26 -17.06 6.80 -0.70
C ARG A 26 -16.58 5.35 -0.68
N ALA A 27 -15.70 4.98 0.25
CA ALA A 27 -15.22 3.61 0.39
C ALA A 27 -16.34 2.66 0.79
N THR A 28 -17.21 3.08 1.72
CA THR A 28 -18.41 2.31 2.11
C THR A 28 -19.37 2.12 0.93
N TYR A 29 -19.69 3.19 0.20
CA TYR A 29 -20.58 3.12 -0.96
C TYR A 29 -20.09 2.12 -2.02
N ARG A 30 -18.80 2.14 -2.37
CA ARG A 30 -18.26 1.18 -3.35
C ARG A 30 -18.37 -0.27 -2.90
N ARG A 31 -18.16 -0.54 -1.60
CA ARG A 31 -18.29 -1.90 -1.06
C ARG A 31 -19.71 -2.43 -1.19
N THR A 32 -20.71 -1.56 -1.00
CA THR A 32 -22.12 -1.91 -1.14
C THR A 32 -22.61 -1.93 -2.59
N GLU A 33 -21.87 -1.32 -3.51
CA GLU A 33 -22.15 -1.36 -4.96
C GLU A 33 -21.75 -2.71 -5.57
N ASP A 34 -20.74 -3.38 -5.00
CA ASP A 34 -20.31 -4.74 -5.39
C ASP A 34 -21.17 -5.87 -4.77
N ASP A 35 -22.14 -5.54 -3.89
CA ASP A 35 -23.13 -6.50 -3.37
C ASP A 35 -24.24 -6.67 -4.42
N ASP A 36 -24.01 -7.56 -5.39
CA ASP A 36 -25.05 -8.04 -6.32
C ASP A 36 -26.24 -8.63 -5.51
N PRO A 37 -27.50 -8.43 -5.93
CA PRO A 37 -28.64 -8.97 -5.21
C PRO A 37 -28.53 -10.49 -5.08
N ALA A 38 -28.85 -11.01 -3.89
CA ALA A 38 -28.68 -12.41 -3.48
C ALA A 38 -29.33 -13.47 -4.38
N ASP A 39 -30.17 -13.06 -5.34
CA ASP A 39 -30.79 -13.92 -6.35
C ASP A 39 -29.88 -14.22 -7.57
N THR A 40 -28.74 -13.53 -7.71
CA THR A 40 -27.78 -13.75 -8.81
C THR A 40 -26.59 -14.58 -8.32
N LEU A 41 -26.59 -15.89 -8.60
CA LEU A 41 -25.43 -16.75 -8.36
C LEU A 41 -24.44 -16.65 -9.53
N THR A 42 -23.42 -15.83 -9.38
CA THR A 42 -22.31 -15.75 -10.34
C THR A 42 -21.36 -16.95 -10.14
N VAL A 43 -21.49 -17.98 -10.98
CA VAL A 43 -20.56 -19.12 -11.00
C VAL A 43 -19.37 -18.79 -11.90
N GLY A 44 -18.30 -18.27 -11.31
CA GLY A 44 -17.01 -18.10 -11.99
C GLY A 44 -16.18 -19.37 -11.90
N THR A 45 -15.97 -20.08 -13.02
CA THR A 45 -15.00 -21.18 -13.06
C THR A 45 -13.61 -20.60 -13.31
N LEU A 46 -12.77 -20.57 -12.26
CA LEU A 46 -11.37 -20.17 -12.39
C LEU A 46 -10.51 -21.42 -12.64
N THR A 47 -9.68 -21.37 -13.68
CA THR A 47 -8.67 -22.40 -13.95
C THR A 47 -7.29 -21.78 -13.80
N TYR A 48 -6.36 -22.51 -13.19
CA TYR A 48 -4.98 -22.08 -13.05
C TYR A 48 -4.29 -22.04 -14.42
N ILE A 49 -3.86 -20.85 -14.84
CA ILE A 49 -3.20 -20.63 -16.14
C ILE A 49 -1.67 -20.64 -16.07
N GLY A 50 -1.10 -20.71 -14.86
CA GLY A 50 0.34 -20.66 -14.64
C GLY A 50 0.75 -19.62 -13.61
N SER A 51 2.05 -19.58 -13.33
CA SER A 51 2.69 -18.58 -12.49
C SER A 51 4.00 -18.13 -13.14
N GLY A 52 4.41 -16.90 -12.85
CA GLY A 52 5.54 -16.27 -13.48
C GLY A 52 5.29 -14.78 -13.65
N TRP A 53 6.10 -14.17 -14.50
CA TRP A 53 6.03 -12.75 -14.81
C TRP A 53 5.37 -12.56 -16.17
N LEU A 54 4.47 -11.59 -16.27
CA LEU A 54 3.76 -11.29 -17.52
C LEU A 54 4.73 -10.73 -18.57
N THR A 55 5.74 -10.00 -18.12
CA THR A 55 6.78 -9.41 -18.97
C THR A 55 8.18 -9.62 -18.39
N ASP A 56 9.20 -9.49 -19.23
CA ASP A 56 10.60 -9.49 -18.79
C ASP A 56 10.89 -8.32 -17.83
N GLY A 57 10.17 -7.20 -17.98
CA GLY A 57 10.28 -6.04 -17.09
C GLY A 57 9.83 -6.38 -15.66
N ASP A 58 8.71 -7.09 -15.51
CA ASP A 58 8.21 -7.54 -14.21
C ASP A 58 9.21 -8.53 -13.56
N ALA A 59 9.77 -9.43 -14.37
CA ALA A 59 10.81 -10.35 -13.92
C ALA A 59 12.05 -9.61 -13.41
N LEU A 60 12.50 -8.59 -14.16
CA LEU A 60 13.65 -7.77 -13.79
C LEU A 60 13.39 -7.00 -12.50
N LEU A 61 12.22 -6.39 -12.33
CA LEU A 61 11.83 -5.68 -11.11
C LEU A 61 11.83 -6.62 -9.90
N ALA A 62 11.18 -7.77 -10.01
CA ALA A 62 11.11 -8.74 -8.93
C ALA A 62 12.49 -9.29 -8.53
N ASN A 63 13.31 -9.64 -9.52
CA ASN A 63 14.67 -10.14 -9.29
C ASN A 63 15.57 -9.06 -8.65
N THR A 64 15.42 -7.81 -9.07
CA THR A 64 16.15 -6.67 -8.50
C THR A 64 15.75 -6.44 -7.05
N ALA A 65 14.45 -6.44 -6.74
CA ALA A 65 13.95 -6.31 -5.37
C ALA A 65 14.43 -7.47 -4.48
N ALA A 66 14.43 -8.70 -5.00
CA ALA A 66 14.93 -9.87 -4.30
C ALA A 66 16.44 -9.76 -4.00
N ARG A 67 17.24 -9.29 -4.96
CA ARG A 67 18.67 -9.02 -4.76
C ARG A 67 18.89 -7.96 -3.68
N GLN A 68 18.20 -6.82 -3.77
CA GLN A 68 18.30 -5.74 -2.79
C GLN A 68 17.96 -6.24 -1.38
N ARG A 69 16.90 -7.04 -1.22
CA ARG A 69 16.53 -7.64 0.07
C ARG A 69 17.64 -8.54 0.64
N ARG A 70 18.30 -9.36 -0.19
CA ARG A 70 19.43 -10.19 0.26
C ARG A 70 20.60 -9.34 0.72
N GLU A 71 20.93 -8.29 -0.03
CA GLU A 71 22.01 -7.35 0.30
C GLU A 71 21.73 -6.61 1.61
N SER A 72 20.53 -6.04 1.78
CA SER A 72 20.17 -5.36 3.02
C SER A 72 20.26 -6.28 4.24
N ARG A 73 19.89 -7.56 4.10
CA ARG A 73 20.03 -8.55 5.18
C ARG A 73 21.47 -8.96 5.46
N ARG A 74 22.34 -8.92 4.45
CA ARG A 74 23.78 -9.18 4.62
C ARG A 74 24.41 -8.01 5.36
N VAL A 75 24.23 -6.79 4.85
CA VAL A 75 24.72 -5.56 5.45
C VAL A 75 24.22 -5.42 6.88
N GLY A 76 22.92 -5.57 7.13
CA GLY A 76 22.38 -5.48 8.50
C GLY A 76 22.99 -6.50 9.47
N ARG A 77 23.40 -7.69 9.01
CA ARG A 77 24.11 -8.66 9.85
C ARG A 77 25.56 -8.26 10.11
N GLU A 78 26.23 -7.69 9.11
CA GLU A 78 27.59 -7.16 9.23
C GLU A 78 27.64 -5.97 10.20
N GLU A 79 26.67 -5.04 10.10
CA GLU A 79 26.55 -3.91 11.02
C GLU A 79 26.32 -4.37 12.47
N LEU A 80 25.38 -5.29 12.71
CA LEU A 80 25.14 -5.83 14.05
C LEU A 80 26.37 -6.56 14.62
N ALA A 81 27.11 -7.29 13.77
CA ALA A 81 28.35 -7.94 14.19
C ALA A 81 29.46 -6.92 14.50
N HIS A 82 29.54 -5.84 13.74
CA HIS A 82 30.46 -4.73 13.98
C HIS A 82 30.15 -4.02 15.30
N GLU A 83 28.88 -3.69 15.55
CA GLU A 83 28.41 -3.10 16.81
C GLU A 83 28.73 -4.02 18.00
N ALA A 84 28.47 -5.32 17.88
CA ALA A 84 28.79 -6.29 18.92
C ALA A 84 30.29 -6.40 19.20
N TRP A 85 31.13 -6.37 18.16
CA TRP A 85 32.58 -6.38 18.31
C TRP A 85 33.09 -5.11 19.01
N LEU A 86 32.59 -3.93 18.63
CA LEU A 86 32.93 -2.67 19.30
C LEU A 86 32.51 -2.66 20.77
N ALA A 87 31.29 -3.15 21.07
CA ALA A 87 30.80 -3.25 22.43
C ALA A 87 31.63 -4.22 23.29
N GLY A 88 32.08 -5.34 22.71
CA GLY A 88 32.95 -6.31 23.38
C GLY A 88 34.40 -5.85 23.52
N ALA A 89 34.91 -5.06 22.58
CA ALA A 89 36.27 -4.49 22.64
C ALA A 89 36.40 -3.32 23.62
N ALA A 90 35.27 -2.69 23.99
CA ALA A 90 35.21 -1.61 24.97
C ALA A 90 35.01 -2.10 26.42
N ALA A 91 34.82 -3.41 26.64
CA ALA A 91 34.68 -4.06 27.94
C ALA A 91 36.01 -4.68 28.42
#